data_AF-A0AAV0VKZ4-F1
#
_entry.id   AF-A0AAV0VKZ4-F1
#
_cell.length_a   1.000
_cell.length_b   1.000
_cell.length_c   1.000
_cell.angle_alpha   90.00
_cell.angle_beta   90.00
_cell.angle_gamma   90.00
#
_symmetry.space_group_name_H-M   'P 1'
#
loop_
_entity.id
_entity.type
_entity.pdbx_description
1 polymer ?
#
loop_
_entity_poly.entity_id
_entity_poly.type
_entity_poly.pdbx_seq_one_letter_code
_entity_poly.pdbx_strand_id
1 'polypeptide(L)'
;MLKKVSLTNVYSSELTRQRKSKLEQFLKIKAFSYNPETDYEFENNISIGLMDNECTYCQALKYINEPTGLCCANGKIKLPVPRCPVEPLLSYLIDNTSKRWNAIKKEGN
;
A
#
# COMPACT_ATOMS: atom_id res chain seq x y z
N MET A 1 48.10 9.88 8.45
CA MET A 1 47.16 10.98 8.78
C MET A 1 45.83 10.37 9.19
N LEU A 2 45.46 10.46 10.47
CA LEU A 2 44.15 10.01 10.96
C LEU A 2 43.17 11.20 10.89
N LYS A 3 42.07 11.05 10.14
CA LYS A 3 40.98 12.05 10.07
C LYS A 3 40.31 12.12 11.44
N LYS A 4 40.53 13.20 12.19
CA LYS A 4 39.75 13.50 13.40
C LYS A 4 38.31 13.82 12.98
N VAL A 5 37.41 12.85 13.09
CA VAL A 5 35.97 13.11 12.97
C VAL A 5 35.50 13.76 14.26
N SER A 6 34.91 14.96 14.17
CA SER A 6 34.43 15.72 15.33
C SER A 6 33.28 14.99 16.04
N LEU A 7 33.37 14.82 17.36
CA LEU A 7 32.36 14.15 18.21
C LEU A 7 30.96 14.79 18.09
N THR A 8 30.88 16.09 17.82
CA THR A 8 29.62 16.80 17.56
C THR A 8 28.93 16.36 16.27
N ASN A 9 29.74 15.97 15.28
CA ASN A 9 29.26 15.48 13.98
C ASN A 9 28.72 14.04 14.11
N VAL A 10 29.37 13.23 14.94
CA VAL A 10 28.91 11.88 15.31
C VAL A 10 27.58 11.96 16.08
N TYR A 11 27.50 12.77 17.13
CA TYR A 11 26.28 12.93 17.95
C TYR A 11 25.08 13.45 17.14
N SER A 12 25.29 14.40 16.24
CA SER A 12 24.23 14.93 15.35
C SER A 12 23.76 13.89 14.33
N SER A 13 24.67 13.05 13.82
CA SER A 13 24.34 11.91 12.94
C SER A 13 23.55 10.80 13.66
N GLU A 14 23.80 10.62 14.95
CA GLU A 14 23.15 9.63 15.81
C GLU A 14 21.70 10.01 16.11
N LEU A 15 21.47 11.29 16.46
CA LEU A 15 20.13 11.84 16.71
C LEU A 15 19.26 11.85 15.45
N THR A 16 19.84 12.16 14.29
CA THR A 16 19.12 12.09 13.00
C THR A 16 18.79 10.64 12.64
N ARG A 17 19.70 9.69 12.90
CA ARG A 17 19.44 8.25 12.75
C ARG A 17 18.30 7.75 13.66
N GLN A 18 18.29 8.15 14.93
CA GLN A 18 17.21 7.81 15.86
C GLN A 18 15.85 8.39 15.44
N ARG A 19 15.82 9.66 15.00
CA ARG A 19 14.59 10.31 14.49
C ARG A 19 14.06 9.60 13.24
N LYS A 20 14.94 9.23 12.31
CA LYS A 20 14.57 8.48 11.10
C LYS A 20 13.98 7.12 11.45
N SER A 21 14.61 6.38 12.36
CA SER A 21 14.12 5.08 12.86
C SER A 21 12.72 5.18 13.50
N LYS A 22 12.47 6.22 14.31
CA LYS A 22 11.16 6.42 14.95
C LYS A 22 10.06 6.78 13.95
N LEU A 23 10.37 7.62 12.96
CA LEU A 23 9.44 7.98 11.90
C LEU A 23 9.08 6.78 11.03
N GLU A 24 10.05 5.96 10.64
CA GLU A 24 9.81 4.72 9.88
C GLU A 24 8.89 3.75 10.64
N GLN A 25 9.09 3.62 11.95
CA GLN A 25 8.25 2.76 12.79
C GLN A 25 6.82 3.30 12.90
N PHE A 26 6.66 4.62 13.06
CA PHE A 26 5.35 5.29 13.07
C PHE A 26 4.61 5.11 11.73
N LEU A 27 5.28 5.34 10.60
CA LEU A 27 4.69 5.23 9.26
C LEU A 27 4.26 3.79 8.94
N LYS A 28 5.04 2.79 9.35
CA LYS A 28 4.65 1.37 9.21
C LYS A 28 3.34 1.04 9.89
N ILE A 29 3.06 1.64 11.05
CA ILE A 29 1.83 1.36 11.81
C ILE A 29 0.66 2.21 11.27
N LYS A 30 0.95 3.42 10.75
CA LYS A 30 -0.05 4.33 10.17
C LYS A 30 -0.87 3.69 9.04
N ALA A 31 -0.26 2.78 8.26
CA ALA A 31 -0.96 2.05 7.20
C ALA A 31 -2.12 1.17 7.71
N PHE A 32 -2.10 0.75 8.97
CA PHE A 32 -3.14 -0.08 9.58
C PHE A 32 -4.21 0.73 10.33
N SER A 33 -4.04 2.04 10.45
CA SER A 33 -4.97 2.95 11.14
C SER A 33 -5.56 3.94 10.15
N TYR A 34 -6.58 3.51 9.40
CA TYR A 34 -7.29 4.40 8.49
C TYR A 34 -8.00 5.51 9.28
N ASN A 35 -7.79 6.76 8.88
CA ASN A 35 -8.47 7.93 9.41
C ASN A 35 -9.09 8.72 8.25
N PRO A 36 -10.44 8.80 8.15
CA PRO A 36 -11.10 9.48 7.03
C PRO A 36 -10.83 10.99 6.97
N GLU A 37 -10.42 11.62 8.07
CA GLU A 37 -10.08 13.05 8.11
C GLU A 37 -8.65 13.32 7.61
N THR A 38 -7.88 12.27 7.31
CA THR A 38 -6.52 12.40 6.80
C THR A 38 -6.55 12.50 5.28
N ASP A 39 -5.96 13.58 4.77
CA ASP A 39 -5.72 13.73 3.35
C ASP A 39 -4.46 12.96 2.93
N TYR A 40 -4.67 11.69 2.55
CA TYR A 40 -3.59 10.80 2.14
C TYR A 40 -2.95 11.18 0.81
N GLU A 41 -3.61 11.98 -0.03
CA GLU A 41 -3.06 12.39 -1.33
C GLU A 41 -1.88 13.36 -1.16
N PHE A 42 -1.93 14.22 -0.13
CA PHE A 42 -0.86 15.19 0.14
C PHE A 42 0.12 14.75 1.24
N GLU A 43 0.02 13.51 1.74
CA GLU A 43 0.92 13.02 2.77
C GLU A 43 2.29 12.60 2.17
N ASN A 44 3.23 13.57 2.13
CA ASN A 44 4.59 13.41 1.58
C ASN A 44 5.42 12.27 2.20
N ASN A 45 5.02 11.75 3.36
CA ASN A 45 5.70 10.65 4.03
C ASN A 45 5.35 9.27 3.45
N ILE A 46 4.36 9.19 2.56
CA ILE A 46 3.88 7.96 1.94
C ILE A 46 4.14 8.08 0.44
N SER A 47 5.22 7.46 -0.04
CA SER A 47 5.53 7.35 -1.47
C SER A 47 5.63 5.89 -1.87
N ILE A 48 4.84 5.48 -2.86
CA ILE A 48 4.87 4.12 -3.44
C ILE A 48 6.11 3.97 -4.36
N GLY A 49 6.69 5.08 -4.82
CA GLY A 49 7.78 5.14 -5.80
C GLY A 49 7.28 5.26 -7.23
N LEU A 50 8.20 5.30 -8.19
CA LEU A 50 7.89 5.33 -9.63
C LEU A 50 7.75 3.91 -10.19
N MET A 51 7.05 3.78 -11.31
CA MET A 51 7.03 2.55 -12.13
C MET A 51 8.16 2.62 -13.15
N ASP A 52 9.40 2.48 -12.69
CA ASP A 52 10.61 2.59 -13.50
C ASP A 52 11.38 1.27 -13.63
N ASN A 53 10.91 0.22 -12.96
CA ASN A 53 11.53 -1.09 -13.00
C ASN A 53 10.89 -1.92 -14.11
N GLU A 54 11.70 -2.43 -15.05
CA GLU A 54 11.21 -3.30 -16.11
C GLU A 54 11.10 -4.76 -15.64
N CYS A 55 9.99 -5.41 -15.94
CA CYS A 55 9.80 -6.83 -15.67
C CYS A 55 10.54 -7.70 -16.69
N THR A 56 11.41 -8.59 -16.22
CA THR A 56 12.18 -9.51 -17.07
C THR A 56 11.33 -10.51 -17.86
N TYR A 57 10.07 -10.73 -17.47
CA TYR A 57 9.19 -11.72 -18.11
C TYR A 57 8.27 -11.12 -19.17
N CYS A 58 7.71 -9.93 -18.90
CA CYS A 58 6.70 -9.31 -19.77
C CYS A 58 7.09 -7.91 -20.26
N GLN A 59 8.27 -7.40 -19.90
CA GLN A 59 8.77 -6.06 -20.25
C GLN A 59 7.87 -4.90 -19.80
N ALA A 60 6.86 -5.17 -18.97
CA ALA A 60 6.04 -4.13 -18.37
C ALA A 60 6.83 -3.38 -17.27
N LEU A 61 6.58 -2.08 -17.16
CA LEU A 61 7.04 -1.28 -16.04
C LEU A 61 6.27 -1.69 -14.78
N LYS A 62 6.99 -1.80 -13.66
CA LYS A 62 6.48 -2.21 -12.34
C LYS A 62 7.10 -1.35 -11.24
N TYR A 63 6.50 -1.39 -10.06
CA TYR A 63 7.13 -0.83 -8.87
C TYR A 63 8.27 -1.71 -8.36
N ILE A 64 9.26 -1.10 -7.71
CA ILE A 64 10.42 -1.81 -7.15
C ILE A 64 10.03 -2.92 -6.15
N ASN A 65 8.95 -2.71 -5.38
CA ASN A 65 8.45 -3.64 -4.37
C ASN A 65 7.18 -4.38 -4.80
N GLU A 66 6.88 -4.39 -6.10
CA GLU A 66 5.71 -5.11 -6.62
C GLU A 66 5.89 -6.63 -6.52
N PRO A 67 4.87 -7.39 -6.08
CA PRO A 67 4.91 -8.85 -6.10
C PRO A 67 5.20 -9.40 -7.51
N THR A 68 6.00 -10.47 -7.57
CA THR A 68 6.33 -11.11 -8.85
C THR A 68 5.06 -11.59 -9.55
N GLY A 69 4.95 -11.31 -10.86
CA GLY A 69 3.85 -11.76 -11.68
C GLY A 69 2.62 -10.85 -11.70
N LEU A 70 2.54 -9.82 -10.85
CA LEU A 70 1.42 -8.88 -10.85
C LEU A 70 1.35 -8.09 -12.16
N CYS A 71 2.46 -7.47 -12.58
CA CYS A 71 2.62 -6.88 -13.90
C CYS A 71 2.39 -7.88 -15.06
N CYS A 72 2.85 -9.14 -14.92
CA CYS A 72 2.72 -10.17 -15.96
C CYS A 72 1.27 -10.61 -16.19
N ALA A 73 0.42 -10.48 -15.18
CA ALA A 73 -1.00 -10.81 -15.27
C ALA A 73 -1.85 -9.61 -15.73
N ASN A 74 -1.23 -8.56 -16.29
CA ASN A 74 -1.90 -7.30 -16.63
C ASN A 74 -2.61 -6.68 -15.40
N GLY A 75 -1.95 -6.75 -14.25
CA GLY A 75 -2.50 -6.31 -12.97
C GLY A 75 -3.59 -7.23 -12.38
N LYS A 76 -3.91 -8.36 -13.01
CA LYS A 76 -4.95 -9.27 -12.54
C LYS A 76 -4.42 -10.20 -11.44
N ILE A 77 -5.08 -10.19 -10.30
CA ILE A 77 -4.83 -11.14 -9.20
C ILE A 77 -5.94 -12.18 -9.20
N LYS A 78 -5.58 -13.47 -9.23
CA LYS A 78 -6.53 -14.55 -8.92
C LYS A 78 -6.72 -14.60 -7.40
N LEU A 79 -7.75 -13.92 -6.91
CA LEU A 79 -8.12 -13.98 -5.51
C LEU A 79 -8.78 -15.34 -5.20
N PRO A 80 -8.48 -15.95 -4.04
CA PRO A 80 -9.27 -17.08 -3.57
C PRO A 80 -10.72 -16.63 -3.36
N VAL A 81 -11.67 -17.55 -3.58
CA VAL A 81 -13.09 -17.27 -3.31
C VAL A 81 -13.22 -16.91 -1.83
N PRO A 82 -13.72 -15.71 -1.48
CA PRO A 82 -13.92 -15.32 -0.09
C PRO A 82 -14.86 -16.30 0.59
N ARG A 83 -14.58 -16.66 1.84
CA ARG A 83 -15.55 -17.40 2.65
C ARG A 83 -16.81 -16.56 2.81
N CYS A 84 -17.97 -17.21 2.83
CA CYS A 84 -19.23 -16.53 3.09
C CYS A 84 -19.13 -15.79 4.44
N PRO A 85 -19.45 -14.48 4.49
CA PRO A 85 -19.52 -13.75 5.74
C PRO A 85 -20.50 -14.43 6.71
N VAL A 86 -20.23 -14.36 8.01
CA VAL A 86 -21.17 -14.83 9.03
C VAL A 86 -22.24 -13.76 9.30
N GLU A 87 -23.39 -14.16 9.84
CA GLU A 87 -24.40 -13.19 10.31
C GLU A 87 -23.86 -12.35 11.49
N PRO A 88 -24.26 -11.07 11.63
CA PRO A 88 -25.24 -10.32 10.82
C PRO A 88 -24.67 -9.67 9.55
N LEU A 89 -23.35 -9.82 9.31
CA LEU A 89 -22.66 -9.18 8.19
C LEU A 89 -23.18 -9.67 6.83
N LEU A 90 -23.55 -10.95 6.75
CA LEU A 90 -24.15 -11.52 5.55
C LEU A 90 -25.47 -10.84 5.16
N SER A 91 -26.43 -10.71 6.10
CA SER A 91 -27.69 -9.99 5.85
C SER A 91 -27.44 -8.54 5.41
N TYR A 92 -26.56 -7.83 6.11
CA TYR A 92 -26.20 -6.45 5.77
C TYR A 92 -25.61 -6.31 4.35
N LEU A 93 -24.76 -7.24 3.93
CA LEU A 93 -24.16 -7.24 2.59
C LEU A 93 -25.20 -7.58 1.50
N ILE A 94 -26.12 -8.50 1.77
CA ILE A 94 -27.18 -8.91 0.83
C ILE A 94 -28.21 -7.79 0.63
N ASP A 95 -28.61 -7.09 1.69
CA ASP A 95 -29.58 -6.00 1.63
C ASP A 95 -29.09 -4.83 0.77
N ASN A 96 -27.78 -4.57 0.77
CA ASN A 96 -27.15 -3.51 -0.02
C ASN A 96 -26.77 -3.96 -1.46
N THR A 97 -26.51 -5.25 -1.68
CA THR A 97 -26.12 -5.77 -3.01
C THR A 97 -27.31 -6.16 -3.88
N SER A 98 -28.45 -6.56 -3.30
CA SER A 98 -29.64 -6.99 -4.04
C SER A 98 -30.25 -5.88 -4.90
N LYS A 99 -30.19 -4.61 -4.47
CA LYS A 99 -30.65 -3.48 -5.29
C LYS A 99 -29.68 -3.16 -6.45
N ARG A 100 -28.37 -3.29 -6.21
CA ARG A 100 -27.31 -2.94 -7.17
C ARG A 100 -27.10 -4.02 -8.24
N TRP A 101 -27.12 -5.29 -7.85
CA TRP A 101 -26.91 -6.43 -8.76
C TRP A 101 -28.04 -6.58 -9.78
N ASN A 102 -29.29 -6.35 -9.36
CA ASN A 102 -30.44 -6.36 -10.27
C ASN A 102 -30.44 -5.19 -11.27
N ALA A 103 -29.80 -4.07 -10.94
CA ALA A 103 -29.61 -2.95 -11.88
C ALA A 103 -28.55 -3.26 -12.95
N ILE A 104 -27.43 -3.88 -12.57
CA ILE A 104 -26.35 -4.26 -13.50
C ILE A 104 -26.82 -5.30 -14.53
N LYS A 105 -27.74 -6.19 -14.17
CA LYS A 105 -28.34 -7.15 -15.12
C LYS A 105 -29.31 -6.53 -16.14
N LYS A 106 -29.82 -5.31 -15.92
CA LYS A 106 -30.79 -4.66 -16.82
C LYS A 106 -30.16 -3.84 -17.93
N GLU A 107 -28.90 -3.43 -17.82
CA GLU A 107 -28.20 -2.62 -18.83
C GLU A 107 -27.42 -3.46 -19.86
N GLY A 108 -27.36 -4.78 -19.67
CA GLY A 108 -26.59 -5.70 -20.51
C GLY A 108 -27.43 -6.69 -21.34
N ASN A 109 -28.67 -6.35 -21.69
CA ASN A 109 -29.52 -7.17 -22.56
C ASN A 109 -30.27 -6.30 -23.59
#